data_AF-A0A967WW72-F1
#
_entry.id   AF-A0A967WW72-F1
#
_cell.length_a   1.000
_cell.length_b   1.000
_cell.length_c   1.000
_cell.angle_alpha   90.00
_cell.angle_beta   90.00
_cell.angle_gamma   90.00
#
_symmetry.space_group_name_H-M   'P 1'
#
loop_
_entity.id
_entity.type
_entity.pdbx_description
1 polymer ?
#
loop_
_entity_poly.entity_id
_entity_poly.type
_entity_poly.pdbx_seq_one_letter_code
_entity_poly.pdbx_strand_id
1 'polypeptide(L)' 'MVNDRVGLIVNPLAGIGGRVGLKGSDGAEIQQKALALGAVPQSLNRAIQALEKIKAVD' A
#
# COMPACT_ATOMS: atom_id res chain seq x y z
N MET A 1 10.24 14.01 28.58
CA MET A 1 10.64 13.03 27.55
C MET A 1 9.54 13.01 26.52
N VAL A 2 9.82 13.36 25.27
CA VAL A 2 8.85 13.18 24.18
C VAL A 2 8.96 11.71 23.76
N ASN A 3 7.83 11.01 23.75
CA ASN A 3 7.76 9.64 23.27
C ASN A 3 7.39 9.70 21.79
N ASP A 4 8.38 9.78 20.92
CA ASP A 4 8.19 9.96 19.47
C ASP A 4 7.59 8.69 18.87
N ARG A 5 6.26 8.66 18.78
CA ARG A 5 5.50 7.57 18.17
C ARG A 5 5.07 7.96 16.77
N VAL A 6 5.29 7.07 15.82
CA VAL A 6 4.80 7.21 14.45
C VAL A 6 3.62 6.26 14.25
N GLY A 7 2.48 6.81 13.83
CA GLY A 7 1.34 6.02 13.34
C GLY A 7 1.40 5.87 11.81
N LEU A 8 1.06 4.68 11.30
CA LEU A 8 1.00 4.39 9.87
C LEU A 8 -0.41 3.94 9.48
N ILE A 9 -0.99 4.59 8.46
CA ILE A 9 -2.24 4.14 7.83
C ILE A 9 -1.89 3.62 6.43
N VAL A 10 -2.38 2.43 6.11
CA VAL A 10 -2.17 1.79 4.81
C VAL A 10 -3.48 1.83 4.03
N ASN A 11 -3.49 2.50 2.88
CA ASN A 11 -4.59 2.39 1.91
C ASN A 11 -4.50 1.03 1.19
N PRO A 12 -5.49 0.13 1.33
CA PRO A 12 -5.46 -1.19 0.70
C PRO A 12 -5.33 -1.15 -0.83
N LEU A 13 -5.83 -0.10 -1.49
CA LEU A 13 -5.85 0.03 -2.94
C LEU A 13 -4.67 0.83 -3.51
N ALA A 14 -3.76 1.32 -2.66
CA ALA A 14 -2.61 2.09 -3.11
C ALA A 14 -1.77 1.32 -4.14
N GLY A 15 -1.59 1.93 -5.31
CA GLY A 15 -0.76 1.38 -6.39
C GLY A 15 -1.39 0.21 -7.15
N ILE A 16 -2.66 -0.12 -6.95
CA ILE A 16 -3.31 -1.28 -7.57
C ILE A 16 -3.26 -1.24 -9.11
N GLY A 17 -3.47 -0.09 -9.75
CA GLY A 17 -3.44 -0.01 -11.21
C GLY A 17 -2.04 -0.10 -11.82
N GLY A 18 -1.00 0.26 -11.07
CA GLY A 18 0.39 0.08 -11.53
C GLY A 18 0.76 -1.39 -11.75
N ARG A 19 0.12 -2.33 -11.03
CA ARG A 19 0.34 -3.78 -11.18
C ARG A 19 -0.11 -4.33 -12.53
N VAL A 20 -0.98 -3.60 -13.23
CA VAL A 20 -1.53 -3.97 -14.54
C VAL A 20 -1.25 -2.91 -15.61
N GLY A 21 -0.25 -2.05 -15.39
CA GLY A 21 0.20 -1.05 -16.37
C GLY A 21 -0.70 0.19 -16.52
N LEU A 22 -1.58 0.47 -15.56
CA LEU A 22 -2.37 1.71 -15.53
C LEU A 22 -1.59 2.86 -14.85
N LYS A 23 -1.98 4.10 -15.12
CA LYS A 23 -1.29 5.33 -14.66
C LYS A 23 -1.32 5.56 -13.13
N GLY A 24 -1.99 4.72 -12.34
CA GLY A 24 -2.09 4.88 -10.89
C GLY A 24 -3.23 4.07 -10.28
N SER A 25 -3.72 4.47 -9.11
CA SER A 25 -4.88 3.87 -8.41
C SER A 25 -6.01 4.87 -8.12
N ASP A 26 -5.93 6.06 -8.70
CA ASP A 26 -6.83 7.17 -8.38
C ASP A 26 -8.15 7.03 -9.13
N GLY A 27 -9.25 7.15 -8.39
CA GLY A 27 -10.61 7.02 -8.93
C GLY A 27 -11.13 5.59 -8.95
N ALA A 28 -12.44 5.46 -8.75
CA ALA A 28 -13.12 4.17 -8.73
C ALA A 28 -13.00 3.41 -10.06
N GLU A 29 -13.02 4.11 -11.19
CA GLU A 29 -12.89 3.51 -12.53
C GLU A 29 -11.55 2.79 -12.71
N ILE A 30 -10.44 3.43 -12.31
CA ILE A 30 -9.10 2.83 -12.40
C ILE A 30 -8.98 1.62 -11.46
N GLN A 31 -9.53 1.72 -10.25
CA GLN A 31 -9.52 0.61 -9.28
C GLN A 31 -10.32 -0.59 -9.79
N GLN A 32 -11.52 -0.37 -10.32
CA GLN A 32 -12.35 -1.42 -10.92
C GLN A 32 -11.67 -2.05 -12.14
N LYS A 33 -11.12 -1.23 -13.04
CA LYS A 33 -10.37 -1.73 -14.21
C LYS A 33 -9.15 -2.54 -13.78
N ALA A 34 -8.43 -2.11 -12.75
CA ALA A 34 -7.29 -2.84 -12.23
C ALA A 34 -7.69 -4.22 -11.71
N LEU A 35 -8.77 -4.29 -10.91
CA LEU A 35 -9.32 -5.55 -10.40
C LEU A 35 -9.77 -6.47 -11.54
N ALA A 36 -10.46 -5.92 -12.55
CA ALA A 36 -10.90 -6.69 -13.72
C ALA A 36 -9.74 -7.25 -14.56
N LEU A 37 -8.59 -6.56 -14.57
CA LEU A 37 -7.35 -7.02 -15.19
C LEU A 37 -6.54 -8.00 -14.30
N GLY A 38 -7.09 -8.41 -13.14
CA GLY A 38 -6.47 -9.38 -12.24
C GLY A 38 -5.49 -8.76 -11.24
N ALA A 39 -5.51 -7.44 -11.03
CA ALA A 39 -4.68 -6.83 -10.00
C ALA A 39 -5.13 -7.30 -8.60
N VAL A 40 -4.16 -7.77 -7.81
CA VAL A 40 -4.37 -8.09 -6.39
C VAL A 40 -3.78 -6.96 -5.54
N PRO A 41 -4.50 -6.42 -4.55
CA PRO A 41 -3.96 -5.48 -3.57
C PRO A 41 -2.70 -6.01 -2.87
N GLN A 42 -1.66 -5.19 -2.76
CA GLN A 42 -0.37 -5.59 -2.17
C GLN A 42 0.16 -4.58 -1.14
N SER A 43 -0.52 -3.47 -0.92
CA SER A 43 -0.02 -2.38 -0.08
C SER A 43 0.22 -2.84 1.37
N LEU A 44 -0.68 -3.66 1.94
CA LEU A 44 -0.52 -4.21 3.29
C LEU A 44 0.72 -5.10 3.39
N ASN A 45 0.88 -6.09 2.49
CA ASN A 45 2.04 -6.98 2.50
C ASN A 45 3.36 -6.20 2.34
N ARG A 46 3.37 -5.17 1.48
CA ARG A 46 4.56 -4.29 1.32
C ARG A 46 4.85 -3.50 2.58
N ALA A 47 3.82 -2.97 3.25
CA ALA A 47 4.00 -2.24 4.50
C ALA A 47 4.58 -3.16 5.59
N ILE A 48 4.06 -4.38 5.71
CA ILE A 48 4.60 -5.39 6.64
C ILE A 48 6.06 -5.68 6.32
N GLN A 49 6.39 -6.04 5.07
CA GLN A 49 7.76 -6.32 4.64
C GLN A 49 8.73 -5.17 4.91
N ALA A 50 8.27 -3.92 4.76
CA ALA A 50 9.07 -2.74 5.06
C ALA A 50 9.30 -2.58 6.57
N LEU A 51 8.25 -2.72 7.38
CA LEU A 51 8.33 -2.60 8.83
C LEU A 51 9.18 -3.72 9.47
N GLU A 52 9.17 -4.93 8.91
CA GLU A 52 10.04 -6.04 9.34
C GLU A 52 11.54 -5.73 9.22
N LYS A 53 11.92 -4.74 8.38
CA LYS A 53 13.31 -4.28 8.27
C LYS A 53 13.70 -3.27 9.33
N ILE A 54 12.73 -2.72 10.06
CA ILE A 54 12.97 -1.74 11.12
C ILE A 54 13.18 -2.49 12.43
N LYS A 55 14.31 -2.24 13.08
CA LYS A 55 14.57 -2.75 14.43
C LYS A 55 13.83 -1.89 15.45
N ALA A 56 13.28 -2.52 16.49
CA ALA A 56 12.83 -1.78 17.66
C ALA A 56 14.00 -0.98 18.23
N VAL A 57 13.72 0.25 18.63
CA VAL A 57 14.65 1.09 19.39
C VAL A 57 14.19 1.01 20.84
N ASP A 58 15.11 0.61 21.72
CA ASP A 58 14.89 0.55 23.17
C ASP A 58 14.81 1.94 23.82
#